data_AF-A0A356IF66-F1
#
_entry.id   AF-A0A356IF66-F1
#
_cell.length_a   1.000
_cell.length_b   1.000
_cell.length_c   1.000
_cell.angle_alpha   90.00
_cell.angle_beta   90.00
_cell.angle_gamma   90.00
#
_symmetry.space_group_name_H-M   'P 1'
#
loop_
_entity.id
_entity.type
_entity.pdbx_description
1 polymer ?
#
loop_
_entity_poly.entity_id
_entity_poly.type
_entity_poly.pdbx_seq_one_letter_code
_entity_poly.pdbx_strand_id
1 'polypeptide(L)' 'MRHELIFVGNPGPLTGAGNNTYLLPGLEPTLIDAGTGQDTHLLALAAKLDESNARLSQKKD' A
#
# COMPACT_ATOMS: atom_id res chain seq x y z
N MET A 1 16.16 6.38 2.07
CA MET A 1 15.02 5.97 2.92
C MET A 1 14.60 4.58 2.49
N ARG A 2 14.29 3.68 3.43
CA ARG A 2 13.70 2.38 3.11
C ARG A 2 12.20 2.56 2.86
N HIS A 3 11.65 1.81 1.92
CA HIS A 3 10.22 1.71 1.67
C HIS A 3 9.90 0.27 1.29
N GLU A 4 8.71 -0.19 1.67
CA GLU A 4 8.15 -1.44 1.15
C GLU A 4 7.25 -1.10 -0.04
N LEU A 5 7.31 -1.93 -1.07
CA LEU A 5 6.53 -1.77 -2.30
C LEU A 5 5.54 -2.92 -2.42
N ILE A 6 4.27 -2.57 -2.58
CA ILE A 6 3.16 -3.52 -2.71
C ILE A 6 2.53 -3.27 -4.07
N PHE A 7 2.72 -4.23 -4.98
CA PHE A 7 2.16 -4.12 -6.33
C PHE A 7 0.65 -4.33 -6.30
N VAL A 8 -0.09 -3.44 -6.97
CA VAL A 8 -1.56 -3.47 -6.96
C VAL A 8 -2.09 -4.51 -7.95
N GLY A 9 -1.39 -4.76 -9.06
CA GLY A 9 -1.83 -5.74 -10.07
C GLY A 9 -3.02 -5.27 -10.90
N ASN A 10 -3.16 -3.96 -11.11
CA ASN A 10 -4.21 -3.33 -11.93
C ASN A 10 -3.65 -2.80 -13.28
N PRO A 11 -3.20 -3.66 -14.21
CA PRO A 11 -2.65 -3.21 -15.49
C PRO A 11 -3.71 -2.50 -16.35
N GLY A 12 -3.27 -1.57 -17.18
CA GLY A 12 -4.15 -0.83 -18.06
C GLY A 12 -3.46 0.29 -18.83
N PRO A 13 -4.14 0.94 -19.79
CA PRO A 13 -3.54 1.98 -20.63
C PRO A 13 -2.93 3.15 -19.84
N LEU A 14 -3.46 3.43 -18.65
CA LEU A 14 -3.00 4.52 -17.78
C LEU A 14 -2.05 4.07 -16.66
N THR A 15 -2.13 2.81 -16.23
CA THR A 15 -1.35 2.25 -15.12
C THR A 15 -0.15 1.43 -15.61
N GLY A 16 -0.04 1.19 -16.93
CA GLY A 16 0.98 0.34 -17.52
C GLY A 16 0.87 -1.09 -16.99
N ALA A 17 1.92 -1.58 -16.34
CA ALA A 17 1.92 -2.87 -15.68
C ALA A 17 0.96 -2.91 -14.47
N GLY A 18 0.69 -1.76 -13.84
CA GLY A 18 -0.09 -1.61 -12.62
C GLY A 18 0.52 -0.57 -11.69
N ASN A 19 -0.27 -0.10 -10.73
CA ASN A 19 0.17 0.84 -9.72
C ASN A 19 0.96 0.14 -8.61
N ASN A 20 1.62 0.94 -7.78
CA ASN A 20 2.28 0.51 -6.56
C ASN A 20 1.70 1.28 -5.38
N THR A 21 1.47 0.57 -4.28
CA THR A 21 1.32 1.17 -2.95
C THR A 21 2.68 1.17 -2.27
N TYR A 22 3.04 2.28 -1.65
CA TYR A 22 4.30 2.44 -0.91
C TYR A 22 4.02 2.57 0.59
N LEU A 23 4.70 1.75 1.39
CA LEU A 23 4.70 1.87 2.85
C LEU A 23 6.04 2.47 3.29
N LEU A 24 5.97 3.68 3.85
CA LEU A 24 7.12 4.40 4.38
C LEU A 24 7.17 4.23 5.91
N PRO A 25 8.24 3.65 6.47
CA PRO A 25 8.44 3.60 7.91
C PRO A 25 8.89 4.97 8.44
N GLY A 26 8.54 5.28 9.69
CA GLY A 26 8.89 6.53 10.34
C GLY A 26 8.19 6.69 11.69
N LEU A 27 8.35 7.86 12.31
CA LEU A 27 7.60 8.22 13.52
C LEU A 27 6.08 8.17 13.27
N GLU A 28 5.68 8.64 12.09
CA GLU A 28 4.34 8.50 11.55
C GLU A 28 4.42 7.65 10.27
N PRO A 29 4.22 6.32 10.36
CA PRO A 29 4.20 5.46 9.19
C PRO A 29 3.16 5.96 8.18
N THR A 30 3.57 6.07 6.92
CA THR A 30 2.76 6.67 5.86
C THR A 30 2.52 5.67 4.75
N LEU A 31 1.26 5.51 4.36
CA LEU A 31 0.88 4.78 3.15
C LEU A 31 0.67 5.77 2.01
N ILE A 32 1.34 5.58 0.88
CA ILE A 32 1.18 6.39 -0.33
C ILE A 32 0.53 5.52 -1.40
N ASP A 33 -0.52 6.08 -1.99
CA ASP A 33 -1.38 5.47 -3.02
C ASP A 33 -2.14 4.23 -2.55
N ALA A 34 -3.41 4.16 -2.94
CA ALA A 34 -4.29 3.03 -2.68
C ALA A 34 -4.85 2.57 -4.02
N GLY A 35 -4.18 1.56 -4.58
CA GLY A 35 -4.66 0.91 -5.79
C GLY A 35 -6.03 0.28 -5.60
N THR A 36 -6.77 0.15 -6.70
CA THR A 36 -8.15 -0.36 -6.70
C THR A 36 -8.27 -1.65 -7.50
N GLY A 37 -9.30 -2.44 -7.17
CA GLY A 37 -9.78 -3.52 -8.03
C GLY A 37 -9.11 -4.88 -7.86
N GLN A 38 -8.31 -5.10 -6.80
CA GLN A 38 -7.66 -6.39 -6.55
C GLN A 38 -7.64 -6.78 -5.07
N ASP A 39 -8.36 -7.84 -4.69
CA ASP A 39 -8.39 -8.35 -3.31
C ASP A 39 -7.01 -8.84 -2.84
N THR A 40 -6.20 -9.35 -3.78
CA THR A 40 -4.81 -9.78 -3.51
C THR A 40 -3.93 -8.63 -3.05
N HIS A 41 -4.20 -7.39 -3.49
CA HIS A 41 -3.51 -6.19 -3.01
C HIS A 41 -3.83 -5.91 -1.54
N LEU A 42 -5.09 -6.04 -1.12
CA LEU A 42 -5.49 -5.87 0.28
C LEU A 42 -4.83 -6.91 1.19
N LEU A 43 -4.73 -8.17 0.74
CA LEU A 43 -4.04 -9.22 1.49
C LEU A 43 -2.54 -8.94 1.63
N ALA A 44 -1.88 -8.51 0.55
CA ALA A 44 -0.46 -8.16 0.58
C ALA A 44 -0.19 -6.93 1.47
N LEU A 45 -1.07 -5.93 1.43
CA LEU A 45 -1.02 -4.77 2.31
C LEU A 45 -1.19 -5.16 3.78
N ALA A 46 -2.17 -6.01 4.10
CA ALA A 46 -2.38 -6.50 5.47
C ALA A 46 -1.12 -7.20 6.01
N ALA A 47 -0.51 -8.10 5.22
CA ALA A 47 0.72 -8.78 5.61
C ALA A 47 1.86 -7.80 5.91
N LYS A 48 2.04 -6.75 5.09
CA LYS A 48 3.07 -5.73 5.31
C LYS A 48 2.82 -4.83 6.51
N LEU A 49 1.55 -4.53 6.80
CA LEU A 49 1.17 -3.80 8.01
C LEU A 49 1.45 -4.64 9.26
N ASP A 50 1.12 -5.93 9.24
CA ASP A 50 1.41 -6.87 10.34
C ASP A 50 2.92 -7.02 10.57
N GLU A 51 3.72 -7.22 9.51
CA GLU A 51 5.20 -7.27 9.56
C GLU A 51 5.79 -5.99 10.19
N SER A 52 5.15 -4.84 9.94
CA SER A 52 5.59 -3.53 10.44
C SER A 52 4.99 -3.15 11.78
N ASN A 53 4.16 -4.02 12.39
CA ASN A 53 3.33 -3.71 13.57
C ASN A 53 2.58 -2.37 13.44
N ALA A 54 2.05 -2.11 12.25
CA ALA A 54 1.34 -0.88 11.88
C ALA A 54 -0.14 -1.15 11.63
N ARG A 55 -0.98 -0.11 11.71
CA ARG A 55 -2.41 -0.18 11.38
C ARG A 55 -2.84 1.07 10.63
N LEU A 56 -3.75 0.88 9.67
CA LEU A 56 -4.44 2.02 9.06
C LEU A 56 -5.48 2.56 10.02
N SER A 57 -5.46 3.88 10.20
CA SER A 57 -6.51 4.61 10.91
C SER A 57 -7.08 5.66 9.98
N GLN A 58 -8.40 5.84 10.01
CA GLN A 58 -9.00 7.03 9.42
C GLN A 58 -8.82 8.18 10.40
N LYS A 59 -8.12 9.22 9.96
CA LYS A 59 -8.19 10.50 10.64
C LYS A 59 -9.57 11.08 10.37
N LYS A 60 -10.43 11.13 11.38
CA LYS A 60 -11.64 11.95 11.34
C LYS A 60 -11.21 13.35 11.74
N ASP A 61 -11.36 14.29 10.80
CA ASP A 61 -11.28 15.72 11.10
C ASP A 61 -12.48 16.15 11.96
#